data_AF-A0AAV1YFL2-F1
#
_entry.id   AF-A0AAV1YFL2-F1
#
_cell.length_a   1.000
_cell.length_b   1.000
_cell.length_c   1.000
_cell.angle_alpha   90.00
_cell.angle_beta   90.00
_cell.angle_gamma   90.00
#
_symmetry.space_group_name_H-M   'P 1'
#
loop_
_entity.id
_entity.type
_entity.pdbx_description
1 polymer ?
#
loop_
_entity_poly.entity_id
_entity_poly.type
_entity_poly.pdbx_seq_one_letter_code
_entity_poly.pdbx_strand_id
1 'polypeptide(L)'
;MNKLLKDFKEFISNVCRNAVVQGWSAFVVKEKLRLLKSELKVWNKKVFGSLDQELEVISENVLNIDLEGEEVSLSLEKINLRQSLLEEWWKFSKLKDNLLFQKSKCRWLKQGDANTKFFHACIRSRRSRNQILGLSVDGHWCEDVSMLSEWVTNHFRNQFSESSVRRPRLDGVTFSMLSEVQQIMLCAEFSEDEIKAVVWSCVRDKSPEPADFNFTFFQDF
;
A
#
# COMPACT_ATOMS: atom_id res chain seq x y z
N MET A 1 -2.60 -21.14 -5.78
CA MET A 1 -2.97 -19.96 -4.96
C MET A 1 -2.72 -20.18 -3.45
N ASN A 2 -3.11 -21.30 -2.84
CA ASN A 2 -2.95 -21.53 -1.38
C ASN A 2 -1.50 -21.58 -0.87
N LYS A 3 -0.53 -22.08 -1.66
CA LYS A 3 0.87 -22.15 -1.24
C LYS A 3 1.50 -20.76 -1.08
N LEU A 4 1.36 -19.91 -2.10
CA LEU A 4 1.90 -18.55 -2.09
C LEU A 4 1.34 -17.69 -0.94
N LEU A 5 0.04 -17.82 -0.63
CA LEU A 5 -0.59 -17.11 0.49
C LEU A 5 -0.03 -17.57 1.84
N LYS A 6 0.23 -18.88 1.99
CA LYS A 6 0.84 -19.45 3.18
C LYS A 6 2.29 -18.97 3.34
N ASP A 7 3.07 -19.03 2.27
CA ASP A 7 4.46 -18.57 2.22
C ASP A 7 4.54 -17.07 2.57
N PHE A 8 3.57 -16.28 2.11
CA PHE A 8 3.47 -14.85 2.43
C PHE A 8 3.15 -14.57 3.91
N LYS A 9 2.20 -15.30 4.50
CA LYS A 9 1.87 -15.21 5.93
C LYS A 9 3.06 -15.59 6.83
N GLU A 10 3.76 -16.64 6.44
CA GLU A 10 4.96 -17.10 7.14
C GLU A 10 6.09 -16.08 7.04
N PHE A 11 6.29 -15.50 5.85
CA PHE A 11 7.26 -14.42 5.63
C PHE A 11 6.98 -13.20 6.52
N ILE A 12 5.75 -12.68 6.54
CA ILE A 12 5.38 -11.53 7.39
C ILE A 12 5.64 -11.85 8.87
N SER A 13 5.20 -13.03 9.32
CA SER A 13 5.39 -13.47 10.70
C SER A 13 6.86 -13.53 11.08
N ASN A 14 7.72 -14.04 10.20
CA ASN A 14 9.15 -14.11 10.43
C ASN A 14 9.80 -12.72 10.52
N VAL A 15 9.49 -11.82 9.57
CA VAL A 15 10.04 -10.45 9.57
C VAL A 15 9.61 -9.69 10.83
N CYS A 16 8.33 -9.77 11.23
CA CYS A 16 7.80 -9.08 12.40
C CYS A 16 8.36 -9.61 13.73
N ARG A 17 8.72 -10.90 13.80
CA ARG A 17 9.35 -11.53 14.97
C ARG A 17 10.83 -11.16 15.09
N ASN A 18 11.54 -11.10 13.97
CA ASN A 18 12.98 -10.78 13.95
C ASN A 18 13.26 -9.28 14.13
N ALA A 19 12.28 -8.42 13.87
CA ALA A 19 12.39 -6.98 14.10
C ALA A 19 12.30 -6.64 15.60
N VAL A 20 13.46 -6.52 16.25
CA VAL A 20 13.58 -6.00 17.62
C VAL A 20 13.67 -4.48 17.56
N VAL A 21 12.58 -3.79 17.93
CA VAL A 21 12.52 -2.33 18.03
C VAL A 21 12.03 -1.96 19.43
N GLN A 22 12.71 -1.01 20.06
CA GLN A 22 12.34 -0.46 21.37
C GLN A 22 11.83 0.98 21.24
N GLY A 23 10.90 1.37 22.10
CA GLY A 23 10.28 2.69 22.12
C GLY A 23 8.82 2.62 22.56
N TRP A 24 8.10 3.73 22.45
CA TRP A 24 6.67 3.76 22.70
C TRP A 24 5.90 3.02 21.59
N SER A 25 4.72 2.51 21.92
CA SER A 25 4.01 1.51 21.11
C SER A 25 3.81 1.92 19.64
N ALA A 26 3.42 3.16 19.35
CA ALA A 26 3.21 3.57 17.96
C ALA A 26 4.52 3.71 17.17
N PHE A 27 5.64 4.04 17.83
CA PHE A 27 6.96 4.05 17.19
C PHE A 27 7.40 2.63 16.82
N VAL A 28 7.19 1.66 17.72
CA VAL A 28 7.47 0.25 17.46
C VAL A 28 6.67 -0.24 16.25
N VAL A 29 5.37 0.05 16.19
CA VAL A 29 4.52 -0.33 15.06
C VAL A 29 4.99 0.33 13.76
N LYS A 30 5.22 1.64 13.76
CA LYS A 30 5.72 2.39 12.60
C LYS A 30 7.00 1.78 12.04
N GLU A 31 7.96 1.49 12.92
CA GLU A 31 9.27 1.02 12.50
C GLU A 31 9.25 -0.44 12.04
N LYS A 32 8.44 -1.29 12.67
CA LYS A 32 8.19 -2.66 12.17
C LYS A 32 7.56 -2.64 10.78
N LEU A 33 6.57 -1.78 10.54
CA LEU A 33 5.98 -1.61 9.21
C LEU A 33 7.00 -1.09 8.19
N ARG A 34 7.88 -0.16 8.59
CA ARG A 34 8.96 0.34 7.74
C ARG A 34 9.92 -0.77 7.31
N LEU A 35 10.35 -1.62 8.25
CA LEU A 35 11.21 -2.76 7.98
C LEU A 35 10.51 -3.82 7.11
N LEU A 36 9.25 -4.11 7.43
CA LEU A 36 8.45 -5.04 6.64
C LEU A 36 8.32 -4.57 5.19
N LYS A 37 8.12 -3.26 4.98
CA LYS A 37 8.06 -2.67 3.64
C LYS A 37 9.36 -2.88 2.85
N SER A 38 10.54 -2.71 3.46
CA SER A 38 11.81 -2.98 2.77
C SER A 38 11.96 -4.45 2.39
N GLU A 39 11.63 -5.35 3.32
CA GLU A 39 11.72 -6.80 3.07
C GLU A 39 10.71 -7.26 2.00
N LEU A 40 9.49 -6.71 2.02
CA LEU A 40 8.47 -6.97 1.01
C LEU A 40 8.91 -6.57 -0.40
N LYS A 41 9.66 -5.48 -0.56
CA LYS A 41 10.20 -5.08 -1.87
C LYS A 41 11.18 -6.12 -2.41
N VAL A 42 12.06 -6.65 -1.54
CA VAL A 42 13.02 -7.68 -1.90
C VAL A 42 12.31 -8.98 -2.22
N TRP A 43 11.35 -9.39 -1.38
CA TRP A 43 10.55 -10.60 -1.59
C TRP A 43 9.75 -10.52 -2.89
N ASN A 44 9.09 -9.38 -3.16
CA ASN A 44 8.35 -9.18 -4.41
C ASN A 44 9.26 -9.32 -5.65
N LYS A 45 10.46 -8.75 -5.61
CA LYS A 45 11.44 -8.91 -6.71
C LYS A 45 11.90 -10.36 -6.88
N LYS A 46 12.06 -11.12 -5.78
CA LYS A 46 12.47 -12.53 -5.83
C LYS A 46 11.36 -13.46 -6.33
N VAL A 47 10.10 -13.21 -5.95
CA VAL A 47 8.98 -14.11 -6.23
C VAL A 47 8.29 -13.79 -7.56
N PHE A 48 8.14 -12.51 -7.89
CA PHE A 48 7.41 -12.07 -9.08
C PHE A 48 8.30 -11.43 -10.14
N GLY A 49 9.57 -11.17 -9.84
CA GLY A 49 10.49 -10.54 -10.78
C GLY A 49 9.99 -9.19 -11.28
N SER A 50 10.40 -8.86 -12.51
CA SER A 50 9.75 -7.80 -13.29
C SER A 50 8.70 -8.46 -14.18
N LEU A 51 7.42 -8.30 -13.83
CA LEU A 51 6.31 -8.88 -14.60
C LEU A 51 6.40 -8.55 -16.09
N ASP A 52 6.89 -7.36 -16.44
CA ASP A 52 7.06 -6.95 -17.83
C ASP A 52 8.16 -7.75 -18.55
N GLN A 53 9.29 -8.00 -17.88
CA GLN A 53 10.39 -8.77 -18.45
C GLN A 53 10.03 -10.25 -18.58
N GLU A 54 9.35 -10.82 -17.57
CA GLU A 54 8.89 -12.21 -17.62
C GLU A 54 7.89 -12.43 -18.78
N LEU A 55 6.97 -11.48 -18.99
CA LEU A 55 6.04 -11.53 -20.12
C LEU A 55 6.77 -11.45 -21.47
N GLU A 56 7.78 -10.60 -21.58
CA GLU A 56 8.60 -10.44 -22.80
C GLU A 56 9.38 -11.72 -23.11
N VAL A 57 10.06 -12.30 -22.12
CA VAL A 57 10.80 -13.56 -22.27
C VAL A 57 9.87 -14.72 -22.67
N ILE A 58 8.69 -14.84 -22.03
CA ILE A 58 7.73 -15.88 -22.41
C ILE A 58 7.21 -15.66 -23.83
N SER A 59 6.92 -14.42 -24.21
CA SER A 59 6.49 -14.08 -25.58
C SER A 59 7.56 -14.39 -26.63
N GLU A 60 8.83 -14.09 -26.36
CA GLU A 60 9.96 -14.46 -27.24
C GLU A 60 10.09 -15.98 -27.38
N ASN A 61 9.98 -16.73 -26.28
CA ASN A 61 10.04 -18.19 -26.33
C ASN A 61 8.90 -18.82 -27.13
N VAL A 62 7.68 -18.29 -26.98
CA VAL A 62 6.52 -18.74 -27.78
C VAL A 62 6.73 -18.41 -29.26
N LEU A 63 7.22 -17.21 -29.57
CA LEU A 63 7.52 -16.80 -30.95
C LEU A 63 8.58 -17.71 -31.59
N ASN A 64 9.64 -18.05 -30.86
CA ASN A 64 10.68 -18.96 -31.37
C ASN A 64 10.11 -20.35 -31.70
N ILE A 65 9.23 -20.89 -30.86
CA ILE A 65 8.57 -22.17 -31.13
C ILE A 65 7.63 -22.06 -32.35
N ASP A 66 6.91 -20.95 -32.48
CA ASP A 66 6.01 -20.71 -33.62
C ASP A 66 6.79 -20.61 -34.94
N LEU A 67 7.92 -19.89 -34.95
CA LEU A 67 8.81 -19.79 -36.12
C LEU A 67 9.42 -21.14 -36.51
N GLU A 68 9.88 -21.93 -35.54
CA GLU A 68 10.36 -23.29 -35.82
C GLU A 68 9.28 -24.20 -36.43
N GLY A 69 8.01 -23.98 -36.04
CA GLY A 69 6.85 -24.70 -36.55
C GLY A 69 6.46 -24.33 -37.98
N GLU A 70 6.91 -23.18 -38.48
CA GLU A 70 6.72 -22.76 -39.87
C GLU A 70 7.71 -23.48 -40.81
N GLU A 71 8.91 -23.80 -40.32
CA GLU A 71 9.95 -24.50 -41.10
C GLU A 71 9.82 -26.03 -41.02
N VAL A 72 9.47 -26.57 -39.84
CA VAL A 72 9.47 -28.02 -39.57
C VAL A 72 8.27 -28.41 -38.71
N SER A 73 7.69 -29.59 -38.95
CA SER A 73 6.65 -30.14 -38.06
C SER A 73 7.16 -30.25 -36.62
N LEU A 74 6.46 -29.57 -35.69
CA LEU A 74 6.81 -29.56 -34.27
C LEU A 74 6.66 -30.95 -33.63
N SER A 75 7.57 -31.30 -32.72
CA SER A 75 7.42 -32.48 -31.87
C SER A 75 6.32 -32.26 -30.82
N LEU A 76 5.74 -33.35 -30.32
CA LEU A 76 4.73 -33.30 -29.25
C LEU A 76 5.25 -32.59 -27.99
N GLU A 77 6.55 -32.73 -27.69
CA GLU A 77 7.21 -32.03 -26.59
C GLU A 77 7.19 -30.51 -26.76
N LYS A 78 7.50 -30.00 -27.97
CA LYS A 78 7.46 -28.56 -28.26
C LYS A 78 6.04 -28.00 -28.21
N ILE A 79 5.05 -28.77 -28.67
CA ILE A 79 3.63 -28.39 -28.58
C ILE A 79 3.20 -28.27 -27.11
N ASN A 80 3.55 -29.25 -26.27
CA ASN A 80 3.25 -29.23 -24.84
C ASN A 80 3.98 -28.07 -24.13
N LEU A 81 5.24 -27.82 -24.49
CA LEU A 81 6.01 -26.69 -23.96
C LEU A 81 5.33 -25.36 -24.32
N ARG A 82 4.95 -25.16 -25.57
CA ARG A 82 4.22 -23.97 -26.02
C ARG A 82 2.93 -23.77 -25.23
N GLN A 83 2.14 -24.82 -25.03
CA GLN A 83 0.92 -24.75 -24.24
C GLN A 83 1.22 -24.32 -22.80
N SER A 84 2.25 -24.90 -22.16
CA SER A 84 2.64 -24.53 -20.80
C SER A 84 3.09 -23.07 -20.69
N LEU A 85 3.85 -22.57 -21.68
CA LEU A 85 4.30 -21.17 -21.75
C LEU A 85 3.11 -20.22 -21.93
N LEU A 86 2.13 -20.57 -22.75
CA LEU A 86 0.92 -19.76 -22.90
C LEU A 86 0.09 -19.71 -21.61
N GLU A 87 -0.05 -20.83 -20.91
CA GLU A 87 -0.71 -20.87 -19.60
C GLU A 87 0.01 -20.00 -18.56
N GLU A 88 1.34 -19.99 -18.59
CA GLU A 88 2.16 -19.14 -17.73
C GLU A 88 2.01 -17.66 -18.11
N TRP A 89 2.07 -17.33 -19.40
CA TRP A 89 1.84 -15.99 -19.93
C TRP A 89 0.49 -15.41 -19.47
N TRP A 90 -0.59 -16.21 -19.57
CA TRP A 90 -1.92 -15.79 -19.11
C TRP A 90 -1.95 -15.51 -17.60
N LYS A 91 -1.22 -16.27 -16.79
CA LYS A 91 -1.11 -16.02 -15.35
C LYS A 91 -0.39 -14.69 -15.08
N PHE A 92 0.76 -14.46 -15.70
CA PHE A 92 1.52 -13.22 -15.54
C PHE A 92 0.78 -11.99 -16.05
N SER A 93 0.10 -12.11 -17.20
CA SER A 93 -0.71 -11.05 -17.79
C SER A 93 -1.86 -10.64 -16.85
N LYS A 94 -2.57 -11.63 -16.29
CA LYS A 94 -3.62 -11.38 -15.29
C LYS A 94 -3.08 -10.74 -14.01
N LEU A 95 -1.88 -11.11 -13.56
CA LEU A 95 -1.24 -10.46 -12.40
C LEU A 95 -0.92 -8.99 -12.68
N LYS A 96 -0.40 -8.69 -13.87
CA LYS A 96 -0.12 -7.32 -14.32
C LYS A 96 -1.39 -6.47 -14.39
N ASP A 97 -2.48 -7.01 -14.95
CA ASP A 97 -3.77 -6.31 -15.01
C ASP A 97 -4.31 -6.00 -13.61
N ASN A 98 -4.26 -6.97 -12.69
CA ASN A 98 -4.67 -6.78 -11.31
C ASN A 98 -3.83 -5.70 -10.61
N LEU A 99 -2.51 -5.67 -10.86
CA LEU A 99 -1.62 -4.65 -10.31
C LEU A 99 -1.98 -3.24 -10.83
N LEU A 100 -2.25 -3.10 -12.13
CA LEU A 100 -2.66 -1.83 -12.74
C LEU A 100 -4.02 -1.37 -12.19
N PHE A 101 -4.97 -2.30 -12.05
CA PHE A 101 -6.25 -2.03 -11.42
C PHE A 101 -6.09 -1.51 -9.99
N GLN A 102 -5.32 -2.18 -9.14
CA GLN A 102 -5.04 -1.74 -7.77
C GLN A 102 -4.36 -0.35 -7.72
N LYS A 103 -3.38 -0.10 -8.60
CA LYS A 103 -2.69 1.19 -8.70
C LYS A 103 -3.62 2.33 -9.15
N SER A 104 -4.56 2.03 -10.04
CA SER A 104 -5.52 3.02 -10.56
C SER A 104 -6.45 3.57 -9.47
N LYS A 105 -6.79 2.75 -8.46
CA LYS A 105 -7.85 3.02 -7.46
C LYS A 105 -9.23 3.29 -8.09
N CYS A 106 -9.49 2.75 -9.28
CA CYS A 106 -10.79 2.83 -9.94
C CYS A 106 -11.80 1.91 -9.25
N ARG A 107 -12.87 2.50 -8.69
CA ARG A 107 -13.94 1.75 -7.97
C ARG A 107 -15.07 1.24 -8.86
N TRP A 108 -15.20 1.77 -10.07
CA TRP A 108 -16.41 1.62 -10.90
C TRP A 108 -16.34 0.55 -11.99
N LEU A 109 -15.18 -0.09 -12.19
CA LEU A 109 -15.04 -1.15 -13.18
C LEU A 109 -15.66 -2.45 -12.64
N LYS A 110 -16.98 -2.58 -12.80
CA LYS A 110 -17.64 -3.89 -12.87
C LYS A 110 -17.19 -4.55 -14.17
N GLN A 111 -16.42 -5.63 -14.04
CA GLN A 111 -16.15 -6.70 -15.03
C GLN A 111 -16.40 -6.35 -16.50
N GLY A 112 -15.34 -6.24 -17.31
CA GLY A 112 -15.50 -6.44 -18.75
C GLY A 112 -14.37 -5.95 -19.63
N ASP A 113 -13.73 -4.82 -19.31
CA ASP A 113 -12.76 -4.22 -20.23
C ASP A 113 -11.36 -4.18 -19.63
N ALA A 114 -10.46 -5.01 -20.17
CA ALA A 114 -9.03 -5.06 -19.83
C ALA A 114 -8.29 -3.88 -20.46
N ASN A 115 -8.82 -2.66 -20.27
CA ASN A 115 -8.26 -1.47 -20.87
C ASN A 115 -7.11 -0.94 -20.01
N THR A 116 -5.94 -1.53 -20.18
CA THR A 116 -4.70 -1.09 -19.51
C THR A 116 -4.40 0.39 -19.79
N LYS A 117 -4.73 0.91 -20.99
CA LYS A 117 -4.59 2.35 -21.31
C LYS A 117 -5.42 3.23 -20.39
N PHE A 118 -6.65 2.83 -20.07
CA PHE A 118 -7.50 3.54 -19.09
C PHE A 118 -6.84 3.57 -17.71
N PHE A 119 -6.35 2.42 -17.22
CA PHE A 119 -5.65 2.38 -15.93
C PHE A 119 -4.41 3.25 -15.91
N HIS A 120 -3.60 3.22 -16.97
CA HIS A 120 -2.43 4.08 -17.11
C HIS A 120 -2.81 5.57 -17.12
N ALA A 121 -3.88 5.95 -17.82
CA ALA A 121 -4.38 7.33 -17.84
C ALA A 121 -4.85 7.78 -16.45
N CYS A 122 -5.60 6.94 -15.73
CA CYS A 122 -6.03 7.21 -14.36
C CYS A 122 -4.83 7.37 -13.40
N ILE A 123 -3.85 6.46 -13.48
CA ILE A 123 -2.62 6.53 -12.67
C ILE A 123 -1.87 7.83 -12.98
N ARG A 124 -1.70 8.18 -14.25
CA ARG A 124 -1.02 9.42 -14.69
C ARG A 124 -1.74 10.67 -14.18
N SER A 125 -3.06 10.73 -14.33
CA SER A 125 -3.88 11.85 -13.84
C SER A 125 -3.77 12.01 -12.33
N ARG A 126 -3.78 10.91 -11.57
CA ARG A 126 -3.62 10.96 -10.10
C ARG A 126 -2.22 11.38 -9.69
N ARG A 127 -1.17 10.87 -10.36
CA ARG A 127 0.21 11.29 -10.12
C ARG A 127 0.39 12.78 -10.37
N SER A 128 -0.13 13.28 -11.48
CA SER A 128 -0.09 14.70 -11.83
C SER A 128 -0.82 15.58 -10.82
N ARG A 129 -2.04 15.20 -10.39
CA ARG A 129 -2.80 15.95 -9.38
C ARG A 129 -2.20 15.92 -7.97
N ASN A 130 -1.54 14.82 -7.61
CA ASN A 130 -0.98 14.64 -6.26
C ASN A 130 0.48 15.08 -6.16
N GLN A 131 1.09 15.53 -7.27
CA GLN A 131 2.46 16.00 -7.27
C GLN A 131 2.52 17.41 -6.67
N ILE A 132 3.29 17.56 -5.60
CA ILE A 132 3.64 18.87 -5.07
C ILE A 132 4.87 19.34 -5.85
N LEU A 133 4.67 20.29 -6.78
CA LEU A 133 5.75 20.87 -7.59
C LEU A 133 6.47 22.00 -6.85
N GLY A 134 5.77 22.68 -5.95
CA GLY A 134 6.28 23.78 -5.16
C GLY A 134 5.18 24.33 -4.26
N LEU A 135 5.58 25.22 -3.34
CA LEU A 135 4.68 25.94 -2.45
C LEU A 135 4.97 27.44 -2.56
N SER A 136 3.91 28.24 -2.50
CA SER A 136 4.04 29.69 -2.36
C SER A 136 4.06 30.04 -0.88
N VAL A 137 5.18 30.61 -0.43
CA VAL A 137 5.41 31.02 0.95
C VAL A 137 5.63 32.53 0.96
N ASP A 138 4.75 33.27 1.62
CA ASP A 138 4.85 34.73 1.74
C ASP A 138 5.08 35.43 0.38
N GLY A 139 4.41 34.94 -0.67
CA GLY A 139 4.52 35.46 -2.04
C GLY A 139 5.69 34.93 -2.87
N HIS A 140 6.55 34.08 -2.32
CA HIS A 140 7.71 33.50 -3.00
C HIS A 140 7.45 32.04 -3.35
N TRP A 141 7.70 31.68 -4.61
CA TRP A 141 7.59 30.31 -5.08
C TRP A 141 8.85 29.52 -4.72
N CYS A 142 8.68 28.40 -4.01
CA CYS A 142 9.77 27.52 -3.62
C CYS A 142 9.56 26.13 -4.23
N GLU A 143 10.57 25.62 -4.94
CA GLU A 143 10.57 24.29 -5.57
C GLU A 143 11.57 23.33 -4.92
N ASP A 144 12.47 23.84 -4.08
CA ASP A 144 13.49 23.02 -3.43
C ASP A 144 12.87 22.07 -2.39
N VAL A 145 13.15 20.77 -2.52
CA VAL A 145 12.53 19.71 -1.70
C VAL A 145 12.92 19.85 -0.22
N SER A 146 14.16 20.24 0.06
CA SER A 146 14.64 20.41 1.45
C SER A 146 13.95 21.60 2.11
N MET A 147 13.85 22.73 1.41
CA MET A 147 13.14 23.92 1.88
C MET A 147 11.64 23.66 2.05
N LEU A 148 11.01 22.95 1.11
CA LEU A 148 9.59 22.57 1.20
C LEU A 148 9.32 21.72 2.44
N SER A 149 10.16 20.72 2.70
CA SER A 149 10.04 19.85 3.86
C SER A 149 10.18 20.63 5.17
N GLU A 150 11.17 21.52 5.25
CA GLU A 150 11.38 22.38 6.42
C GLU A 150 10.19 23.32 6.64
N TRP A 151 9.71 23.96 5.57
CA TRP A 151 8.59 24.89 5.64
C TRP A 151 7.32 24.19 6.12
N VAL A 152 6.94 23.05 5.52
CA VAL A 152 5.75 22.29 5.91
C VAL A 152 5.85 21.88 7.38
N THR A 153 7.03 21.44 7.81
CA THR A 153 7.29 21.05 9.21
C THR A 153 7.10 22.24 10.15
N ASN A 154 7.68 23.40 9.83
CA ASN A 154 7.57 24.61 10.65
C ASN A 154 6.14 25.17 10.66
N HIS A 155 5.44 25.16 9.52
CA HIS A 155 4.06 25.60 9.41
C HIS A 155 3.16 24.83 10.37
N PHE A 156 3.16 23.49 10.29
CA PHE A 156 2.34 22.68 11.18
C PHE A 156 2.82 22.73 12.64
N ARG A 157 4.14 22.79 12.89
CA ARG A 157 4.66 22.99 14.24
C ARG A 157 4.10 24.25 14.87
N ASN A 158 4.10 25.37 14.15
CA ASN A 158 3.58 26.64 14.63
C ASN A 158 2.05 26.60 14.77
N GLN A 159 1.35 26.00 13.81
CA GLN A 159 -0.11 25.87 13.84
C GLN A 159 -0.61 25.04 15.04
N PHE A 160 0.12 23.98 15.40
CA PHE A 160 -0.18 23.14 16.56
C PHE A 160 0.56 23.56 17.84
N SER A 161 1.31 24.67 17.80
CA SER A 161 1.88 25.27 19.00
C SER A 161 0.84 26.18 19.66
N GLU A 162 0.65 26.01 20.97
CA GLU A 162 -0.24 26.88 21.72
C GLU A 162 0.52 28.14 22.16
N SER A 163 0.13 29.29 21.63
CA SER A 163 0.68 30.61 21.99
C SER A 163 -0.02 31.24 23.20
N SER A 164 -1.17 30.70 23.62
CA SER A 164 -1.94 31.23 24.75
C SER A 164 -1.42 30.70 26.08
N VAL A 165 -0.73 31.55 26.83
CA VAL A 165 -0.32 31.28 28.22
C VAL A 165 -1.52 31.33 29.18
N ARG A 166 -2.59 32.03 28.80
CA ARG A 166 -3.75 32.27 29.66
C ARG A 166 -4.93 31.41 29.22
N ARG A 167 -5.08 30.25 29.86
CA ARG A 167 -6.30 29.44 29.78
C ARG A 167 -7.31 29.95 30.81
N PRO A 168 -8.34 30.73 30.44
CA PRO A 168 -9.37 31.14 31.38
C PRO A 168 -10.01 29.89 31.98
N ARG A 169 -10.06 29.84 33.32
CA ARG A 169 -10.79 28.79 34.01
C ARG A 169 -12.28 29.09 33.90
N LEU A 170 -13.08 28.06 33.68
CA LEU A 170 -14.54 28.17 33.62
C LEU A 170 -15.13 28.24 35.04
N ASP A 171 -14.53 29.07 35.89
CA ASP A 171 -14.90 29.20 37.30
C ASP A 171 -16.33 29.76 37.39
N GLY A 172 -17.19 29.10 38.18
CA GLY A 172 -18.58 29.53 38.39
C GLY A 172 -19.61 29.00 37.38
N VAL A 173 -19.21 28.19 36.40
CA VAL A 173 -20.14 27.52 35.47
C VAL A 173 -20.37 26.08 35.91
N THR A 174 -21.61 25.72 36.21
CA THR A 174 -22.01 24.34 36.51
C THR A 174 -22.16 23.54 35.23
N PHE A 175 -21.26 22.59 35.01
CA PHE A 175 -21.37 21.62 33.92
C PHE A 175 -22.02 20.33 34.42
N SER A 176 -22.76 19.65 33.53
CA SER A 176 -23.15 18.26 33.76
C SER A 176 -21.89 17.43 33.90
N MET A 177 -21.60 16.97 35.11
CA MET A 177 -20.44 16.13 35.37
C MET A 177 -20.76 14.68 35.02
N LEU A 178 -19.77 14.00 34.46
CA LEU A 178 -19.83 12.56 34.27
C LEU A 178 -19.93 11.88 35.63
N SER A 179 -20.73 10.82 35.71
CA SER A 179 -20.74 9.96 36.90
C SER A 179 -19.37 9.30 37.09
N GLU A 180 -19.06 8.88 38.30
CA GLU A 180 -17.81 8.17 38.61
C GLU A 180 -17.59 6.96 37.67
N VAL A 181 -18.66 6.22 37.38
CA VAL A 181 -18.63 5.09 36.43
C VAL A 181 -18.25 5.54 35.01
N GLN A 182 -18.79 6.66 34.53
CA GLN A 182 -18.46 7.20 33.21
C GLN A 182 -17.02 7.71 33.14
N GLN A 183 -16.52 8.32 34.22
CA GLN A 183 -15.12 8.77 34.30
C GLN A 183 -14.15 7.58 34.22
N ILE A 184 -14.45 6.51 34.96
CA ILE A 184 -13.67 5.27 34.92
C ILE A 184 -13.69 4.66 33.51
N MET A 185 -14.86 4.60 32.87
CA MET A 185 -15.02 4.08 31.50
C MET A 185 -14.19 4.86 30.47
N LEU A 186 -14.15 6.20 30.54
CA LEU A 186 -13.39 7.01 29.59
C LEU A 186 -11.87 6.95 29.78
N CYS A 187 -11.42 6.59 30.98
CA CYS A 187 -10.01 6.39 31.28
C CYS A 187 -9.57 4.92 31.17
N ALA A 188 -10.50 4.01 30.86
CA ALA A 188 -10.21 2.60 30.70
C ALA A 188 -9.32 2.39 29.47
N GLU A 189 -8.45 1.39 29.55
CA GLU A 189 -7.65 0.96 28.41
C GLU A 189 -8.55 0.32 27.35
N PHE A 190 -8.24 0.56 26.07
CA PHE A 190 -8.95 -0.09 24.97
C PHE A 190 -8.71 -1.59 25.00
N SER A 191 -9.80 -2.35 24.94
CA SER A 191 -9.74 -3.79 24.81
C SER A 191 -9.30 -4.22 23.40
N GLU A 192 -8.73 -5.42 23.30
CA GLU A 192 -8.37 -5.98 21.99
C GLU A 192 -9.60 -6.14 21.08
N ASP A 193 -10.76 -6.45 21.66
CA ASP A 193 -12.02 -6.59 20.93
C ASP A 193 -12.52 -5.25 20.35
N GLU A 194 -12.39 -4.15 21.10
CA GLU A 194 -12.69 -2.81 20.59
C GLU A 194 -11.75 -2.43 19.45
N ILE A 195 -10.45 -2.69 19.60
CA ILE A 195 -9.44 -2.42 18.56
C ILE A 195 -9.78 -3.22 17.30
N LYS A 196 -10.09 -4.52 17.44
CA LYS A 196 -10.51 -5.37 16.30
C LYS A 196 -11.81 -4.87 15.68
N ALA A 197 -12.83 -4.53 16.47
CA ALA A 197 -14.08 -4.01 15.93
C ALA A 197 -13.85 -2.75 15.07
N VAL A 198 -13.01 -1.83 15.53
CA VAL A 198 -12.66 -0.62 14.78
C VAL A 198 -11.89 -0.95 13.49
N VAL A 199 -10.86 -1.79 13.56
CA VAL A 199 -10.04 -2.15 12.38
C VAL A 199 -10.88 -2.85 11.31
N TRP A 200 -11.82 -3.72 11.70
CA TRP A 200 -12.71 -4.41 10.75
C TRP A 200 -13.88 -3.57 10.26
N SER A 201 -14.28 -2.52 10.99
CA SER A 201 -15.26 -1.54 10.49
C SER A 201 -14.69 -0.63 9.39
N CYS A 202 -13.36 -0.54 9.27
CA CYS A 202 -12.70 0.29 8.28
C CYS A 202 -12.83 -0.26 6.85
N VAL A 203 -13.00 0.65 5.88
CA VAL A 203 -13.06 0.28 4.46
C VAL A 203 -11.69 -0.21 3.98
N ARG A 204 -11.63 -1.48 3.59
CA ARG A 204 -10.43 -2.20 3.12
C ARG A 204 -9.50 -1.42 2.18
N ASP A 205 -10.07 -0.72 1.21
CA ASP A 205 -9.33 -0.04 0.14
C ASP A 205 -9.15 1.49 0.34
N LYS A 206 -9.39 2.02 1.55
CA LYS A 206 -9.06 3.43 1.83
C LYS A 206 -7.54 3.67 1.86
N SER A 207 -7.15 4.92 1.62
CA SER A 207 -5.76 5.33 1.39
C SER A 207 -4.85 4.86 2.52
N PRO A 208 -3.69 4.27 2.20
CA PRO A 208 -2.69 3.98 3.20
C PRO A 208 -2.11 5.31 3.72
N GLU A 209 -2.05 5.44 5.04
CA GLU A 209 -1.21 6.43 5.74
C GLU A 209 0.29 6.08 5.53
N PRO A 210 1.26 6.94 5.92
CA PRO A 210 2.64 7.00 5.38
C PRO A 210 3.47 5.71 5.29
N ALA A 211 3.02 4.60 5.86
CA ALA A 211 3.64 3.27 5.76
C ALA A 211 3.27 2.48 4.47
N ASP A 212 2.33 2.94 3.63
CA ASP A 212 1.84 2.26 2.41
C ASP A 212 0.99 0.98 2.63
N PHE A 213 0.60 0.65 3.86
CA PHE A 213 -0.29 -0.47 4.17
C PHE A 213 -1.75 -0.03 4.26
N ASN A 214 -2.66 -0.75 3.60
CA ASN A 214 -4.10 -0.50 3.67
C ASN A 214 -4.76 -1.38 4.75
N PHE A 215 -6.03 -1.13 5.05
CA PHE A 215 -6.78 -1.95 6.02
C PHE A 215 -6.95 -3.40 5.58
N THR A 216 -6.94 -3.69 4.27
CA THR A 216 -6.89 -5.08 3.78
C THR A 216 -5.70 -5.84 4.37
N PHE A 217 -4.52 -5.21 4.41
CA PHE A 217 -3.33 -5.86 4.97
C PHE A 217 -3.55 -6.26 6.44
N PHE A 218 -4.01 -5.34 7.28
CA PHE A 218 -4.22 -5.58 8.71
C PHE A 218 -5.37 -6.53 9.04
N GLN A 219 -6.34 -6.68 8.14
CA GLN A 219 -7.46 -7.60 8.32
C GLN A 219 -7.10 -9.04 7.90
N ASP A 220 -6.17 -9.21 6.95
CA ASP A 220 -5.88 -10.50 6.33
C ASP A 220 -4.58 -11.17 6.82
N PHE A 221 -3.64 -10.38 7.38
CA PHE A 221 -2.26 -10.77 7.74
C PHE A 221 -1.85 -10.29 9.14
#